data_AF-A0A926C084-F1
#
_entry.id   AF-A0A926C084-F1
#
_cell.length_a   1.000
_cell.length_b   1.000
_cell.length_c   1.000
_cell.angle_alpha   90.00
_cell.angle_beta   90.00
_cell.angle_gamma   90.00
#
_symmetry.space_group_name_H-M   'P 1'
#
loop_
_entity.id
_entity.type
_entity.pdbx_description
1 polymer ?
#
loop_
_entity_poly.entity_id
_entity_poly.type
_entity_poly.pdbx_seq_one_letter_code
_entity_poly.pdbx_strand_id
1 'polypeptide(L)'
;MEALKQIANIAGHSGLYRIIKPSRSGVIVESLDDKKEKTMMGATARVSVLNDISIYVDTADGSVPLGDVLRAIDAKYGETLMVDPKGSNTELADFMATVVPDYDRDRVRASDIKKLVVWYGILRKNAPELFAAPVTPEGEPTGEAAIAEATEQPEAVVANPEENSSPEPK
;
A
#
# COMPACT_ATOMS: atom_id res chain seq x y z
N MET A 1 12.95 2.65 12.77
CA MET A 1 12.97 3.60 11.64
C MET A 1 11.76 4.51 11.80
N GLU A 2 11.93 5.76 12.23
CA GLU A 2 10.80 6.59 12.67
C GLU A 2 9.82 6.96 11.55
N ALA A 3 10.29 7.07 10.33
CA ALA A 3 9.45 7.42 9.19
C ALA A 3 8.39 6.34 8.86
N LEU A 4 8.57 5.09 9.33
CA LEU A 4 7.55 4.04 9.20
C LEU A 4 6.34 4.24 10.13
N LYS A 5 6.44 5.11 11.15
CA LYS A 5 5.32 5.40 12.07
C LYS A 5 4.13 6.05 11.36
N GLN A 6 4.38 6.70 10.23
CA GLN A 6 3.36 7.35 9.43
C GLN A 6 2.91 6.50 8.24
N ILE A 7 3.51 5.33 8.00
CA ILE A 7 3.16 4.46 6.88
C ILE A 7 2.36 3.27 7.40
N ALA A 8 1.24 2.98 6.76
CA ALA A 8 0.36 1.89 7.14
C ALA A 8 -0.12 1.09 5.92
N ASN A 9 -0.37 -0.19 6.16
CA ASN A 9 -1.14 -1.04 5.26
C ASN A 9 -2.60 -1.08 5.74
N ILE A 10 -3.54 -1.16 4.80
CA ILE A 10 -4.97 -1.16 5.11
C ILE A 10 -5.59 -2.41 4.54
N ALA A 11 -6.21 -3.23 5.40
CA ALA A 11 -6.75 -4.50 4.99
C ALA A 11 -7.86 -4.32 3.94
N GLY A 12 -7.83 -5.13 2.89
CA GLY A 12 -8.77 -5.03 1.76
C GLY A 12 -8.32 -4.06 0.66
N HIS A 13 -7.30 -3.24 0.93
CA HIS A 13 -6.69 -2.35 -0.04
C HIS A 13 -5.28 -2.81 -0.41
N SER A 14 -4.97 -2.78 -1.71
CA SER A 14 -3.62 -3.01 -2.20
C SER A 14 -2.77 -1.77 -2.02
N GLY A 15 -1.55 -1.94 -1.53
CA GLY A 15 -0.57 -0.86 -1.43
C GLY A 15 -0.27 -0.42 -0.01
N LEU A 16 0.37 0.73 0.08
CA LEU A 16 0.75 1.41 1.31
C LEU A 16 0.14 2.80 1.34
N TYR A 17 -0.09 3.30 2.55
CA TYR A 17 -0.75 4.57 2.77
C TYR A 17 -0.01 5.36 3.83
N ARG A 18 0.17 6.66 3.62
CA ARG A 18 0.65 7.60 4.62
C ARG A 18 -0.51 8.12 5.45
N ILE A 19 -0.41 8.01 6.76
CA ILE A 19 -1.41 8.53 7.70
C ILE A 19 -1.21 10.04 7.80
N ILE A 20 -2.23 10.80 7.38
CA ILE A 20 -2.20 12.27 7.44
C ILE A 20 -2.74 12.74 8.79
N LYS A 21 -3.98 12.34 9.11
CA LYS A 21 -4.61 12.69 10.40
C LYS A 21 -5.80 11.80 10.75
N PRO A 22 -6.02 11.52 12.04
CA PRO A 22 -7.26 10.91 12.50
C PRO A 22 -8.44 11.89 12.32
N SER A 23 -9.64 11.34 12.14
CA SER A 23 -10.90 12.08 12.00
C SER A 23 -12.00 11.39 12.82
N ARG A 24 -13.11 12.09 13.09
CA ARG A 24 -14.22 11.54 13.87
C ARG A 24 -14.88 10.32 13.21
N SER A 25 -14.80 10.22 11.89
CA SER A 25 -15.36 9.11 11.10
C SER A 25 -14.33 8.03 10.74
N GLY A 26 -13.06 8.17 11.14
CA GLY A 26 -11.99 7.24 10.79
C GLY A 26 -10.61 7.90 10.68
N VAL A 27 -9.85 7.62 9.62
CA VAL A 27 -8.52 8.20 9.41
C VAL A 27 -8.36 8.66 7.97
N ILE A 28 -7.79 9.85 7.79
CA ILE A 28 -7.45 10.39 6.48
C ILE A 28 -6.06 9.88 6.14
N VAL A 29 -5.95 9.19 5.02
CA VAL A 29 -4.72 8.60 4.52
C VAL A 29 -4.44 9.06 3.10
N GLU A 30 -3.18 9.08 2.73
CA GLU A 30 -2.70 9.39 1.38
C GLU A 30 -2.09 8.13 0.78
N SER A 31 -2.46 7.75 -0.44
CA SER A 31 -1.86 6.58 -1.10
C SER A 31 -0.38 6.80 -1.37
N LEU A 32 0.45 5.78 -1.14
CA LEU A 32 1.88 5.85 -1.40
C LEU A 32 2.18 5.40 -2.85
N ASP A 33 1.55 6.10 -3.78
CA ASP A 33 1.65 5.90 -5.23
C ASP A 33 1.91 7.24 -5.92
N ASP A 34 2.20 7.22 -7.21
CA ASP A 34 2.44 8.41 -8.04
C ASP A 34 1.32 9.47 -7.93
N LYS A 35 0.08 9.05 -7.67
CA LYS A 35 -1.10 9.94 -7.56
C LYS A 35 -1.25 10.64 -6.21
N LYS A 36 -0.66 10.11 -5.14
CA LYS A 36 -0.79 10.60 -3.75
C LYS A 36 -2.24 10.99 -3.40
N GLU A 37 -3.17 10.08 -3.69
CA GLU A 37 -4.60 10.36 -3.54
C GLU A 37 -4.99 10.30 -2.06
N LYS A 38 -5.72 11.31 -1.61
CA LYS A 38 -6.18 11.41 -0.22
C LYS A 38 -7.56 10.81 -0.09
N THR A 39 -7.64 9.73 0.70
CA THR A 39 -8.88 8.99 0.90
C THR A 39 -9.18 8.88 2.38
N MET A 40 -10.46 8.96 2.73
CA MET A 40 -10.91 8.70 4.09
C MET A 40 -11.17 7.21 4.26
N MET A 41 -10.42 6.60 5.17
CA MET A 41 -10.69 5.24 5.61
C MET A 41 -11.64 5.28 6.79
N GLY A 42 -12.74 4.53 6.70
CA GLY A 42 -13.74 4.48 7.75
C GLY A 42 -13.17 3.93 9.06
N ALA A 43 -13.83 4.22 10.19
CA ALA A 43 -13.39 3.75 11.51
C ALA A 43 -13.31 2.21 11.65
N THR A 44 -13.98 1.46 10.78
CA THR A 44 -13.93 -0.01 10.75
C THR A 44 -12.78 -0.57 9.91
N ALA A 45 -12.06 0.28 9.17
CA ALA A 45 -10.92 -0.13 8.38
C ALA A 45 -9.80 -0.62 9.30
N ARG A 46 -9.23 -1.79 8.99
CA ARG A 46 -8.10 -2.35 9.74
C ARG A 46 -6.82 -1.73 9.21
N VAL A 47 -6.32 -0.74 9.94
CA VAL A 47 -5.09 0.00 9.61
C VAL A 47 -3.95 -0.57 10.45
N SER A 48 -2.93 -1.10 9.79
CA SER A 48 -1.74 -1.65 10.42
C SER A 48 -0.53 -0.78 10.09
N VAL A 49 0.02 -0.10 11.10
CA VAL A 49 1.21 0.75 10.93
C VAL A 49 2.44 -0.12 10.76
N LEU A 50 3.26 0.17 9.75
CA LEU A 50 4.44 -0.65 9.43
C LEU A 50 5.46 -0.69 10.57
N ASN A 51 5.55 0.38 11.37
CA ASN A 51 6.42 0.44 12.54
C ASN A 51 6.03 -0.57 13.64
N ASP A 52 4.76 -0.91 13.77
CA ASP A 52 4.28 -1.84 14.80
C ASP A 52 4.36 -3.31 14.35
N ILE A 53 4.68 -3.55 13.08
CA ILE A 53 4.83 -4.88 12.52
C ILE A 53 6.23 -5.40 12.83
N SER A 54 6.29 -6.62 13.36
CA SER A 54 7.54 -7.36 13.60
C SER A 54 7.43 -8.77 13.05
N ILE A 55 8.57 -9.29 12.60
CA ILE A 55 8.72 -10.65 12.10
C ILE A 55 9.17 -11.54 13.26
N TYR A 56 8.52 -12.69 13.43
CA TYR A 56 8.94 -13.67 14.43
C TYR A 56 10.25 -14.35 14.03
N VAL A 57 11.14 -14.48 15.00
CA VAL A 57 12.43 -15.16 14.87
C VAL A 57 12.58 -16.16 16.01
N ASP A 58 13.35 -17.22 15.78
CA ASP A 58 13.64 -18.28 16.76
C ASP A 58 14.83 -17.90 17.68
N THR A 59 15.11 -16.59 17.83
CA THR A 59 16.18 -16.08 18.70
C THR A 59 15.64 -15.64 20.07
N ALA A 60 16.53 -15.32 21.00
CA ALA A 60 16.17 -14.90 22.36
C ALA A 60 15.24 -13.67 22.40
N ASP A 61 15.31 -12.80 21.39
CA ASP A 61 14.47 -11.61 21.25
C ASP A 61 13.04 -11.94 20.76
N GLY A 62 12.82 -13.12 20.16
CA GLY A 62 11.53 -13.64 19.70
C GLY A 62 10.89 -12.89 18.52
N SER A 63 11.34 -11.67 18.21
CA SER A 63 10.88 -10.89 17.05
C SER A 63 11.89 -9.84 16.61
N VAL A 64 11.87 -9.50 15.33
CA VAL A 64 12.65 -8.43 14.71
C VAL A 64 11.70 -7.41 14.08
N PRO A 65 11.83 -6.10 14.37
CA PRO A 65 10.93 -5.10 13.80
C PRO A 65 11.10 -5.00 12.29
N LEU A 66 10.00 -4.74 11.59
CA LEU A 66 9.98 -4.68 10.11
C LEU A 66 10.98 -3.65 9.56
N GLY A 67 11.22 -2.56 10.28
CA GLY A 67 12.20 -1.55 9.87
C GLY A 67 13.64 -2.06 9.78
N ASP A 68 14.04 -3.03 10.61
CA ASP A 68 15.37 -3.65 10.51
C ASP A 68 15.42 -4.65 9.37
N VAL A 69 14.34 -5.40 9.16
CA VAL A 69 14.22 -6.32 8.02
C VAL A 69 14.30 -5.56 6.70
N LEU A 70 13.57 -4.44 6.56
CA LEU A 70 13.62 -3.58 5.37
C LEU A 70 15.03 -3.04 5.09
N ARG A 71 15.78 -2.67 6.14
CA ARG A 71 17.18 -2.26 5.99
C ARG A 71 18.09 -3.39 5.56
N ALA A 72 17.89 -4.61 6.09
CA ALA A 72 18.65 -5.78 5.67
C ALA A 72 18.38 -6.13 4.20
N ILE A 73 17.15 -5.95 3.72
CA ILE A 73 16.79 -6.10 2.29
C ILE A 73 17.52 -5.03 1.47
N ASP A 74 17.44 -3.77 1.88
CA ASP A 74 18.10 -2.66 1.17
C ASP A 74 19.61 -2.82 1.09
N ALA A 75 20.24 -3.29 2.17
CA ALA A 75 21.68 -3.57 2.20
C ALA A 75 22.10 -4.71 1.24
N LYS A 76 21.22 -5.68 0.97
CA LYS A 76 21.53 -6.83 0.09
C LYS A 76 21.14 -6.62 -1.36
N TYR A 77 19.97 -6.06 -1.60
CA TYR A 77 19.36 -5.97 -2.93
C TYR A 77 19.33 -4.53 -3.47
N GLY A 78 19.39 -3.54 -2.59
CA GLY A 78 19.34 -2.13 -2.94
C GLY A 78 18.12 -1.80 -3.81
N GLU A 79 18.38 -1.19 -4.96
CA GLU A 79 17.33 -0.73 -5.87
C GLU A 79 16.59 -1.85 -6.60
N THR A 80 17.22 -3.01 -6.78
CA THR A 80 16.66 -4.11 -7.58
C THR A 80 16.33 -5.30 -6.70
N LEU A 81 15.05 -5.46 -6.37
CA LEU A 81 14.54 -6.72 -5.86
C LEU A 81 14.57 -7.78 -6.97
N MET A 82 15.37 -8.82 -6.79
CA MET A 82 15.41 -9.98 -7.69
C MET A 82 14.32 -11.02 -7.38
N VAL A 83 13.43 -10.74 -6.42
CA VAL A 83 12.42 -11.69 -5.96
C VAL A 83 11.05 -11.31 -6.46
N ASP A 84 10.41 -12.24 -7.16
CA ASP A 84 9.05 -12.08 -7.62
C ASP A 84 8.05 -12.26 -6.46
N PRO A 85 7.20 -11.26 -6.15
CA PRO A 85 6.16 -11.41 -5.12
C PRO A 85 5.07 -12.43 -5.51
N LYS A 86 5.04 -12.82 -6.79
CA LYS A 86 4.19 -13.89 -7.33
C LYS A 86 4.91 -15.23 -7.43
N GLY A 87 6.16 -15.30 -6.99
CA GLY A 87 6.98 -16.50 -7.01
C GLY A 87 6.42 -17.62 -6.13
N SER A 88 7.09 -18.76 -6.23
CA SER A 88 6.81 -19.96 -5.48
C SER A 88 7.02 -19.72 -3.99
N ASN A 89 6.32 -20.49 -3.14
CA ASN A 89 6.49 -20.38 -1.69
C ASN A 89 7.95 -20.64 -1.27
N THR A 90 8.62 -21.55 -1.96
CA THR A 90 10.04 -21.86 -1.75
C THR A 90 10.92 -20.64 -2.00
N GLU A 91 10.76 -19.96 -3.13
CA GLU A 91 11.55 -18.77 -3.50
C GLU A 91 11.40 -17.64 -2.46
N LEU A 92 10.19 -17.46 -1.94
CA LEU A 92 9.90 -16.47 -0.89
C LEU A 92 10.54 -16.87 0.45
N ALA A 93 10.53 -18.16 0.78
CA ALA A 93 11.17 -18.68 1.98
C ALA A 93 12.71 -18.54 1.90
N ASP A 94 13.31 -18.84 0.74
CA ASP A 94 14.74 -18.66 0.49
C ASP A 94 15.15 -17.19 0.57
N PHE A 95 14.33 -16.29 0.03
CA PHE A 95 14.52 -14.85 0.20
C PHE A 95 14.51 -14.45 1.68
N MET A 96 13.50 -14.92 2.43
CA MET A 96 13.40 -14.60 3.85
C MET A 96 14.58 -15.15 4.64
N ALA A 97 15.00 -16.39 4.38
CA ALA A 97 16.19 -17.00 4.98
C ALA A 97 17.48 -16.24 4.62
N THR A 98 17.53 -15.63 3.43
CA THR A 98 18.67 -14.82 3.03
C THR A 98 18.73 -13.53 3.84
N VAL A 99 17.60 -12.87 4.10
CA VAL A 99 17.56 -11.59 4.82
C VAL A 99 17.62 -11.78 6.34
N VAL A 100 16.84 -12.73 6.85
CA VAL A 100 16.70 -13.08 8.27
C VAL A 100 16.82 -14.60 8.38
N PRO A 101 18.03 -15.17 8.53
CA PRO A 101 18.22 -16.63 8.55
C PRO A 101 17.47 -17.33 9.69
N ASP A 102 17.31 -16.68 10.83
CA ASP A 102 16.67 -17.23 12.04
C ASP A 102 15.16 -16.95 12.13
N TYR A 103 14.48 -16.65 11.01
CA TYR A 103 13.04 -16.40 11.03
C TYR A 103 12.22 -17.66 11.33
N ASP A 104 11.11 -17.50 12.07
CA ASP A 104 10.20 -18.59 12.42
C ASP A 104 9.33 -18.98 11.22
N ARG A 105 9.58 -20.16 10.64
CA ARG A 105 8.87 -20.68 9.45
C ARG A 105 7.43 -21.13 9.73
N ASP A 106 7.10 -21.44 10.98
CA ASP A 106 5.76 -21.88 11.37
C ASP A 106 4.81 -20.69 11.56
N ARG A 107 5.36 -19.58 12.08
CA ARG A 107 4.59 -18.33 12.30
C ARG A 107 4.57 -17.42 11.09
N VAL A 108 5.68 -17.31 10.36
CA VAL A 108 5.77 -16.41 9.19
C VAL A 108 5.18 -17.12 7.97
N ARG A 109 4.01 -16.67 7.53
CA ARG A 109 3.33 -17.26 6.37
C ARG A 109 3.91 -16.72 5.07
N ALA A 110 3.84 -17.56 4.03
CA ALA A 110 4.14 -17.18 2.64
C ALA A 110 3.51 -15.85 2.22
N SER A 111 2.25 -15.64 2.60
CA SER A 111 1.49 -14.43 2.30
C SER A 111 2.07 -13.16 2.91
N ASP A 112 2.68 -13.27 4.09
CA ASP A 112 3.28 -12.12 4.77
C ASP A 112 4.64 -11.78 4.15
N ILE A 113 5.39 -12.79 3.72
CA ILE A 113 6.61 -12.60 2.91
C ILE A 113 6.26 -11.92 1.58
N LYS A 114 5.18 -12.36 0.88
CA LYS A 114 4.69 -11.71 -0.34
C LYS A 114 4.36 -10.24 -0.11
N LYS A 115 3.63 -9.93 0.97
CA LYS A 115 3.30 -8.54 1.34
C LYS A 115 4.56 -7.72 1.58
N LEU A 116 5.53 -8.28 2.31
CA LEU A 116 6.79 -7.61 2.61
C LEU A 116 7.57 -7.25 1.33
N VAL A 117 7.65 -8.16 0.35
CA VAL A 117 8.29 -7.90 -0.96
C VAL A 117 7.57 -6.77 -1.70
N VAL A 118 6.23 -6.80 -1.73
CA VAL A 118 5.42 -5.74 -2.34
C VAL A 118 5.63 -4.39 -1.64
N TRP A 119 5.60 -4.38 -0.31
CA TRP A 119 5.80 -3.18 0.49
C TRP A 119 7.17 -2.57 0.25
N TYR A 120 8.23 -3.37 0.23
CA TYR A 120 9.58 -2.89 -0.06
C TYR A 120 9.64 -2.23 -1.45
N GLY A 121 9.06 -2.85 -2.48
CA GLY A 121 9.03 -2.28 -3.83
C GLY A 121 8.31 -0.94 -3.89
N ILE A 122 7.17 -0.81 -3.21
CA ILE A 122 6.41 0.44 -3.12
C ILE A 122 7.20 1.51 -2.38
N LEU A 123 7.82 1.16 -1.25
CA LEU A 123 8.61 2.08 -0.44
C LEU A 123 9.83 2.59 -1.21
N ARG A 124 10.60 1.72 -1.87
CA ARG A 124 11.75 2.14 -2.67
C ARG A 124 11.35 3.02 -3.86
N LYS A 125 10.22 2.73 -4.51
CA LYS A 125 9.75 3.51 -5.67
C LYS A 125 9.21 4.88 -5.27
N ASN A 126 8.37 4.95 -4.24
CA ASN A 126 7.58 6.14 -3.92
C ASN A 126 8.10 6.91 -2.70
N ALA A 127 8.97 6.29 -1.90
CA ALA A 127 9.54 6.88 -0.69
C ALA A 127 11.03 6.43 -0.46
N PRO A 128 11.92 6.62 -1.45
CA PRO A 128 13.33 6.25 -1.32
C PRO A 128 14.04 7.00 -0.17
N GLU A 129 13.52 8.18 0.22
CA GLU A 129 14.00 8.95 1.36
C GLU A 129 13.91 8.21 2.70
N LEU A 130 13.10 7.16 2.80
CA LEU A 130 12.99 6.35 4.02
C LEU A 130 14.24 5.49 4.28
N PHE A 131 15.02 5.23 3.23
CA PHE A 131 16.24 4.42 3.27
C PHE A 131 17.51 5.27 3.25
N ALA A 132 17.42 6.51 2.77
CA ALA A 132 18.48 7.50 2.90
C ALA A 132 18.42 8.19 4.28
N ALA A 133 19.56 8.36 4.94
CA ALA A 133 19.68 9.06 6.23
C ALA A 133 19.13 10.52 6.15
N PRO A 134 18.73 11.12 7.29
CA PRO A 134 17.61 12.04 7.36
C PRO A 134 17.87 13.37 6.65
N VAL A 135 17.03 13.67 5.67
CA VAL A 135 16.66 15.04 5.33
C VAL A 135 15.16 15.19 5.59
N THR A 136 14.84 15.73 6.76
CA THR A 136 13.52 16.32 7.09
C THR A 136 13.79 17.81 7.34
N PRO A 137 12.85 18.77 7.12
CA PRO A 137 11.46 18.69 6.66
C PRO A 137 11.07 19.75 5.57
N GLU A 138 9.78 19.75 5.20
CA GLU A 138 8.93 20.89 4.77
C GLU A 138 8.93 21.43 3.32
N GLY A 139 7.71 21.76 2.85
CA GLY A 139 7.35 22.32 1.55
C GLY A 139 6.28 21.48 0.83
N GLU A 140 5.05 21.29 1.33
CA GLU A 140 3.93 22.25 1.35
C GLU A 140 3.47 22.74 -0.05
N PRO A 141 2.18 23.07 -0.20
CA PRO A 141 1.30 22.58 -1.25
C PRO A 141 1.21 23.53 -2.46
N THR A 142 0.83 22.98 -3.61
CA THR A 142 0.17 23.76 -4.67
C THR A 142 -1.14 23.00 -4.94
N GLY A 143 -2.33 23.48 -4.58
CA GLY A 143 -2.75 24.88 -4.54
C GLY A 143 -3.49 25.19 -5.84
N GLU A 144 -4.77 24.79 -5.87
CA GLU A 144 -5.88 25.53 -6.46
C GLU A 144 -5.78 26.06 -7.90
N ALA A 145 -6.51 25.41 -8.81
CA ALA A 145 -7.50 26.08 -9.67
C ALA A 145 -8.76 25.19 -9.62
N ALA A 146 -9.80 25.50 -8.84
CA ALA A 146 -10.84 26.51 -9.08
C ALA A 146 -11.40 26.38 -10.52
N ILE A 147 -12.66 26.03 -10.79
CA ILE A 147 -13.94 26.46 -10.20
C ILE A 147 -15.05 25.43 -10.56
N ALA A 148 -15.89 25.00 -9.60
CA ALA A 148 -17.29 25.44 -9.40
C ALA A 148 -18.17 25.31 -10.67
N GLU A 149 -19.01 24.27 -10.77
CA GLU A 149 -20.42 24.25 -10.29
C GLU A 149 -21.38 24.98 -11.24
N ALA A 150 -22.20 24.22 -11.98
CA ALA A 150 -23.64 24.43 -12.15
C ALA A 150 -24.23 23.56 -13.30
N THR A 151 -25.23 22.76 -12.93
CA THR A 151 -26.49 22.45 -13.68
C THR A 151 -26.37 21.85 -15.09
N GLU A 152 -26.91 20.68 -15.38
CA GLU A 152 -28.35 20.47 -15.52
C GLU A 152 -28.70 18.97 -15.48
N GLN A 153 -29.79 18.67 -14.76
CA GLN A 153 -30.62 17.48 -14.97
C GLN A 153 -31.24 17.57 -16.39
N PRO A 154 -31.65 16.45 -17.00
CA PRO A 154 -33.06 16.15 -16.84
C PRO A 154 -33.34 14.65 -16.63
N GLU A 155 -34.15 14.40 -15.62
CA GLU A 155 -35.03 13.25 -15.51
C GLU A 155 -36.35 13.55 -16.26
N ALA A 156 -37.10 12.50 -16.56
CA ALA A 156 -38.39 12.41 -17.27
C ALA A 156 -38.25 12.32 -18.82
N VAL A 157 -38.71 11.24 -19.47
CA VAL A 157 -40.08 10.74 -19.44
C VAL A 157 -40.19 9.27 -19.87
N VAL A 158 -41.03 8.52 -19.16
CA VAL A 158 -41.58 7.21 -19.51
C VAL A 158 -42.60 7.35 -20.64
N ALA A 159 -42.53 6.50 -21.68
CA ALA A 159 -43.67 5.81 -22.31
C ALA A 159 -43.23 4.93 -23.51
N ASN A 160 -43.47 3.63 -23.39
CA ASN A 160 -43.59 2.63 -24.48
C ASN A 160 -44.86 2.95 -25.33
N PRO A 161 -45.23 2.29 -26.47
CA PRO A 161 -44.72 1.03 -27.04
C PRO A 161 -44.63 0.95 -28.60
N GLU A 162 -44.20 -0.22 -29.07
CA GLU A 162 -44.66 -0.94 -30.28
C GLU A 162 -44.16 -0.57 -31.70
N GLU A 163 -43.78 -1.66 -32.38
CA GLU A 163 -44.02 -1.99 -33.79
C GLU A 163 -43.02 -1.60 -34.91
N ASN A 164 -42.62 -2.67 -35.60
CA ASN A 164 -42.34 -2.79 -37.04
C ASN A 164 -40.99 -2.27 -37.59
N SER A 165 -39.97 -3.13 -37.51
CA SER A 165 -38.87 -3.13 -38.48
C SER A 165 -39.23 -4.04 -39.66
N SER A 166 -39.63 -3.39 -40.74
CA SER A 166 -39.62 -3.86 -42.13
C SER A 166 -38.83 -2.77 -42.90
N PRO A 167 -37.98 -3.07 -43.91
CA PRO A 167 -38.33 -3.94 -45.04
C PRO A 167 -37.21 -4.85 -45.62
N GLU A 168 -37.67 -5.81 -46.42
CA GLU A 168 -37.02 -6.48 -47.58
C GLU A 168 -36.30 -5.50 -48.54
N PRO A 169 -35.64 -5.92 -49.67
CA PRO A 169 -35.52 -7.25 -50.30
C PRO A 169 -34.08 -7.63 -50.80
N LYS A 170 -33.86 -8.91 -51.16
CA LYS A 170 -33.50 -9.37 -52.52
C LYS A 170 -33.41 -10.89 -52.60
#